data_AF-A0A3D5FU41-F1
#
_entry.id   AF-A0A3D5FU41-F1
#
_cell.length_a   1.000
_cell.length_b   1.000
_cell.length_c   1.000
_cell.angle_alpha   90.00
_cell.angle_beta   90.00
_cell.angle_gamma   90.00
#
_symmetry.space_group_name_H-M   'P 1'
#
loop_
_entity.id
_entity.type
_entity.pdbx_description
1 polymer ?
#
loop_
_entity_poly.entity_id
_entity_poly.type
_entity_poly.pdbx_seq_one_letter_code
_entity_poly.pdbx_strand_id
1 'polypeptide(L)'
;LLRYDEAAGELLRVALLDGHFAGEPSQRVEWPSYSDGTVNIEGLTHRQWLITTIYDGIPSRREQRLGDAHDRFRDLEPTYINANVAFLGLRDEFVTAGRGDEAEFGQLYHTVYLDALARPNPVPLDDGEAALVEFRVARAPLAHAASVAGKISAAPAEDDRRWNDLYHADGVGQASLRTQLRRIAEQVVDFLAAGEHLAIRYNCFSNFIWFGISVWKVVTDVELLAETLGGKVAERWRSQLVDYVRLLQGMLLEFLEAHLEDPAQIRPRDYWYGQQYSYLTRDMIDLTTKLVKGARRLQKRGNVDLAEIQLPPLLAGEAKGRYVDYPHVGASAEHGKWSRRVKLMKWVGLFRRRTQHTVRLKKQQLSDTERLQSSWDAASDWGRSTLDLFGVDVQITIDPRFAQMAQKLELASGKRRVVFFPTHQSLLDHPVMYTTLSSPQMIEAMGWDGPQPCSMLARAGLTTPTDLKIAGRTISLIGVDAKTADRLLEEIDGYVILDRSDDSVAPTARFARVLEERPGVVYGAGTTSAYDLQVLPMQHALFAYLPADIVLVPIAMRGIHQLWPKCPAGNSNIRPGTVEVVVSPPIPGETTLLPRKRALRTQLEPATLFQAIHIAQLLNPNP
;
A
#
# COMPACT_ATOMS: atom_id res chain seq x y z
N LEU A 1 3.68 -6.55 -30.89
CA LEU A 1 2.72 -5.67 -31.58
C LEU A 1 1.34 -6.31 -31.60
N LEU A 2 1.13 -7.50 -32.18
CA LEU A 2 -0.17 -8.18 -32.16
C LEU A 2 -0.81 -8.30 -30.76
N ARG A 3 -0.09 -8.82 -29.75
CA ARG A 3 -0.57 -8.88 -28.36
C ARG A 3 -0.92 -7.50 -27.76
N TYR A 4 -0.22 -6.45 -28.18
CA TYR A 4 -0.48 -5.08 -27.74
C TYR A 4 -1.74 -4.52 -28.39
N ASP A 5 -1.96 -4.80 -29.68
CA ASP A 5 -3.17 -4.39 -30.38
C ASP A 5 -4.42 -5.13 -29.88
N GLU A 6 -4.30 -6.43 -29.59
CA GLU A 6 -5.36 -7.22 -28.95
C GLU A 6 -5.75 -6.59 -27.60
N ALA A 7 -4.79 -6.40 -26.70
CA ALA A 7 -5.02 -5.80 -25.38
C ALA A 7 -5.62 -4.39 -25.49
N ALA A 8 -5.15 -3.58 -26.45
CA ALA A 8 -5.70 -2.25 -26.70
C ALA A 8 -7.18 -2.31 -27.08
N GLY A 9 -7.55 -3.21 -27.99
CA GLY A 9 -8.94 -3.43 -28.38
C GLY A 9 -9.83 -3.88 -27.21
N GLU A 10 -9.33 -4.72 -26.31
CA GLU A 10 -10.09 -5.11 -25.11
C GLU A 10 -10.32 -3.95 -24.15
N LEU A 11 -9.28 -3.15 -23.89
CA LEU A 11 -9.38 -1.97 -23.02
C LEU A 11 -10.30 -0.90 -23.59
N LEU A 12 -10.36 -0.73 -24.92
CA LEU A 12 -11.33 0.16 -25.56
C LEU A 12 -12.78 -0.27 -25.34
N ARG A 13 -13.06 -1.58 -25.37
CA ARG A 13 -14.41 -2.09 -25.06
C ARG A 13 -14.82 -1.72 -23.64
N VAL A 14 -13.90 -1.83 -22.68
CA VAL A 14 -14.14 -1.40 -21.30
C VAL A 14 -14.36 0.12 -21.25
N ALA A 15 -13.55 0.92 -21.94
CA ALA A 15 -13.71 2.37 -21.97
C ALA A 15 -15.04 2.82 -22.60
N LEU A 16 -15.56 2.07 -23.59
CA LEU A 16 -16.88 2.27 -24.17
C LEU A 16 -17.98 2.09 -23.11
N LEU A 17 -17.94 0.98 -22.36
CA LEU A 17 -18.89 0.67 -21.29
C LEU A 17 -18.79 1.68 -20.13
N ASP A 18 -17.59 2.17 -19.84
CA ASP A 18 -17.37 3.24 -18.87
C ASP A 18 -17.91 4.61 -19.33
N GLY A 19 -18.28 4.74 -20.61
CA GLY A 19 -18.89 5.92 -21.19
C GLY A 19 -17.89 7.00 -21.64
N HIS A 20 -16.62 6.65 -21.89
CA HIS A 20 -15.63 7.60 -22.44
C HIS A 20 -16.01 8.11 -23.84
N PHE A 21 -16.75 7.32 -24.60
CA PHE A 21 -17.15 7.59 -25.98
C PHE A 21 -18.67 7.71 -26.13
N ALA A 22 -19.36 8.19 -25.09
CA ALA A 22 -20.81 8.34 -25.12
C ALA A 22 -21.25 9.20 -26.32
N GLY A 23 -22.13 8.65 -27.16
CA GLY A 23 -22.63 9.30 -28.38
C GLY A 23 -21.83 9.02 -29.66
N GLU A 24 -20.67 8.35 -29.57
CA GLU A 24 -19.91 7.93 -30.74
C GLU A 24 -20.38 6.56 -31.27
N PRO A 25 -20.40 6.33 -32.60
CA PRO A 25 -20.67 5.01 -33.17
C PRO A 25 -19.59 3.99 -32.74
N SER A 26 -19.98 2.77 -32.40
CA SER A 26 -19.05 1.71 -31.95
C SER A 26 -17.92 1.44 -32.95
N GLN A 27 -18.21 1.51 -34.26
CA GLN A 27 -17.24 1.35 -35.35
C GLN A 27 -16.13 2.40 -35.34
N ARG A 28 -16.41 3.60 -34.81
CA ARG A 28 -15.42 4.67 -34.66
C ARG A 28 -14.50 4.43 -33.47
N VAL A 29 -14.86 3.52 -32.56
CA VAL A 29 -14.09 3.18 -31.34
C VAL A 29 -13.33 1.86 -31.54
N GLU A 30 -12.86 1.60 -32.76
CA GLU A 30 -12.08 0.42 -33.10
C GLU A 30 -10.58 0.75 -33.09
N TRP A 31 -9.77 -0.11 -32.48
CA TRP A 31 -8.32 0.06 -32.46
C TRP A 31 -7.73 -0.23 -33.85
N PRO A 32 -7.03 0.72 -34.50
CA PRO A 32 -6.31 0.46 -35.74
C PRO A 32 -5.18 -0.52 -35.46
N SER A 33 -5.23 -1.74 -35.99
CA SER A 33 -4.32 -2.84 -35.65
C SER A 33 -3.15 -2.98 -36.64
N TYR A 34 -2.01 -3.51 -36.19
CA TYR A 34 -0.91 -3.94 -37.07
C TYR A 34 -1.19 -5.29 -37.76
N SER A 35 -2.30 -5.97 -37.45
CA SER A 35 -2.69 -7.24 -38.09
C SER A 35 -2.86 -7.12 -39.61
N ASP A 36 -3.20 -5.93 -40.09
CA ASP A 36 -3.48 -5.67 -41.52
C ASP A 36 -2.28 -5.04 -42.26
N GLY A 37 -1.11 -4.98 -41.62
CA GLY A 37 0.12 -4.41 -42.18
C GLY A 37 0.70 -3.26 -41.35
N THR A 38 1.28 -2.24 -42.01
CA THR A 38 1.80 -1.05 -41.31
C THR A 38 0.66 -0.09 -41.00
N VAL A 39 0.52 0.33 -39.74
CA VAL A 39 -0.38 1.41 -39.36
C VAL A 39 0.18 2.73 -39.88
N ASN A 40 -0.53 3.35 -40.82
CA ASN A 40 -0.14 4.62 -41.43
C ASN A 40 -0.42 5.81 -40.49
N ILE A 41 -0.08 7.02 -40.93
CA ILE A 41 -0.30 8.26 -40.16
C ILE A 41 -1.77 8.45 -39.76
N GLU A 42 -2.72 8.09 -40.62
CA GLU A 42 -4.15 8.18 -40.32
C GLU A 42 -4.55 7.26 -39.16
N GLY A 43 -4.12 6.00 -39.20
CA GLY A 43 -4.34 5.06 -38.11
C GLY A 43 -3.66 5.48 -36.81
N LEU A 44 -2.44 6.02 -36.87
CA LEU A 44 -1.75 6.56 -35.67
C LEU A 44 -2.46 7.79 -35.10
N THR A 45 -3.00 8.65 -35.97
CA THR A 45 -3.81 9.81 -35.56
C THR A 45 -5.10 9.35 -34.90
N HIS A 46 -5.74 8.30 -35.42
CA HIS A 46 -6.93 7.72 -34.81
C HIS A 46 -6.63 7.09 -33.43
N ARG A 47 -5.53 6.34 -33.30
CA ARG A 47 -5.04 5.85 -32.00
C ARG A 47 -4.83 6.98 -31.01
N GLN A 48 -4.20 8.08 -31.44
CA GLN A 48 -4.00 9.26 -30.59
C GLN A 48 -5.33 9.84 -30.10
N TRP A 49 -6.34 9.97 -30.97
CA TRP A 49 -7.67 10.44 -30.58
C TRP A 49 -8.33 9.52 -29.54
N LEU A 50 -8.30 8.21 -29.74
CA LEU A 50 -8.84 7.21 -28.80
C LEU A 50 -8.20 7.37 -27.41
N ILE A 51 -6.87 7.37 -27.36
CA ILE A 51 -6.13 7.43 -26.09
C ILE A 51 -6.25 8.79 -25.41
N THR A 52 -6.29 9.88 -26.18
CA THR A 52 -6.50 11.23 -25.63
C THR A 52 -7.88 11.36 -24.98
N THR A 53 -8.92 10.83 -25.64
CA THR A 53 -10.30 10.86 -25.12
C THR A 53 -10.41 10.12 -23.79
N ILE A 54 -9.75 8.96 -23.64
CA ILE A 54 -9.70 8.25 -22.37
C ILE A 54 -8.90 9.06 -21.35
N TYR A 55 -7.66 9.44 -21.69
CA TYR A 55 -6.75 10.18 -20.82
C TYR A 55 -7.39 11.43 -20.20
N ASP A 56 -8.06 12.25 -21.00
CA ASP A 56 -8.70 13.50 -20.54
C ASP A 56 -9.91 13.23 -19.64
N GLY A 57 -10.61 12.10 -19.84
CA GLY A 57 -11.81 11.74 -19.06
C GLY A 57 -11.51 11.06 -17.72
N ILE A 58 -10.32 10.49 -17.52
CA ILE A 58 -10.01 9.70 -16.31
C ILE A 58 -10.00 10.53 -15.01
N PRO A 59 -9.38 11.73 -14.94
CA PRO A 59 -9.28 12.46 -13.68
C PRO A 59 -10.62 12.70 -12.98
N SER A 60 -11.63 13.22 -13.70
CA SER A 60 -12.94 13.52 -13.12
C SER A 60 -13.70 12.25 -12.69
N ARG A 61 -13.66 11.19 -13.50
CA ARG A 61 -14.27 9.89 -13.18
C ARG A 61 -13.64 9.26 -11.94
N ARG A 62 -12.31 9.29 -11.87
CA ARG A 62 -11.54 8.85 -10.71
C ARG A 62 -11.98 9.62 -9.46
N GLU A 63 -12.01 10.95 -9.52
CA GLU A 63 -12.39 11.79 -8.37
C GLU A 63 -13.80 11.51 -7.86
N GLN A 64 -14.76 11.37 -8.77
CA GLN A 64 -16.14 11.07 -8.41
C GLN A 64 -16.25 9.70 -7.74
N ARG A 65 -15.76 8.63 -8.39
CA ARG A 65 -15.87 7.27 -7.86
C ARG A 65 -15.10 7.07 -6.55
N LEU A 66 -13.92 7.68 -6.42
CA LEU A 66 -13.19 7.66 -5.15
C LEU A 66 -13.90 8.49 -4.08
N GLY A 67 -14.50 9.62 -4.47
CA GLY A 67 -15.42 10.43 -3.66
C GLY A 67 -16.48 9.57 -2.99
N ASP A 68 -17.33 8.95 -3.81
CA ASP A 68 -18.48 8.17 -3.34
C ASP A 68 -18.06 7.01 -2.42
N ALA A 69 -16.94 6.34 -2.72
CA ALA A 69 -16.46 5.22 -1.93
C ALA A 69 -15.80 5.66 -0.62
N HIS A 70 -15.07 6.77 -0.64
CA HIS A 70 -14.48 7.36 0.56
C HIS A 70 -15.56 7.88 1.51
N ASP A 71 -16.58 8.56 0.98
CA ASP A 71 -17.65 9.13 1.80
C ASP A 71 -18.43 8.00 2.49
N ARG A 72 -18.80 6.93 1.76
CA ARG A 72 -19.38 5.72 2.35
C ARG A 72 -18.49 5.09 3.42
N PHE A 73 -17.18 5.00 3.16
CA PHE A 73 -16.23 4.46 4.13
C PHE A 73 -16.18 5.31 5.41
N ARG A 74 -16.12 6.64 5.28
CA ARG A 74 -16.12 7.56 6.42
C ARG A 74 -17.43 7.56 7.20
N ASP A 75 -18.56 7.45 6.53
CA ASP A 75 -19.88 7.39 7.17
C ASP A 75 -20.03 6.15 8.07
N LEU A 76 -19.42 5.03 7.69
CA LEU A 76 -19.49 3.77 8.44
C LEU A 76 -18.42 3.64 9.54
N GLU A 77 -17.34 4.44 9.48
CA GLU A 77 -16.22 4.34 10.43
C GLU A 77 -16.66 4.51 11.90
N PRO A 78 -17.50 5.50 12.30
CA PRO A 78 -17.96 5.61 13.68
C PRO A 78 -18.75 4.39 14.15
N THR A 79 -19.59 3.83 13.27
CA THR A 79 -20.37 2.62 13.58
C THR A 79 -19.47 1.41 13.80
N TYR A 80 -18.43 1.25 12.98
CA TYR A 80 -17.44 0.20 13.16
C TYR A 80 -16.65 0.33 14.47
N ILE A 81 -16.20 1.53 14.82
CA ILE A 81 -15.49 1.75 16.09
C ILE A 81 -16.41 1.42 17.27
N ASN A 82 -17.66 1.88 17.25
CA ASN A 82 -18.64 1.55 18.30
C ASN A 82 -18.93 0.04 18.38
N ALA A 83 -18.98 -0.66 17.25
CA ALA A 83 -19.14 -2.12 17.21
C ALA A 83 -17.97 -2.83 17.91
N ASN A 84 -16.73 -2.37 17.69
CA ASN A 84 -15.55 -2.92 18.36
C ASN A 84 -15.55 -2.63 19.87
N VAL A 85 -15.96 -1.43 20.29
CA VAL A 85 -16.10 -1.10 21.72
C VAL A 85 -17.15 -2.01 22.37
N ALA A 86 -18.31 -2.20 21.71
CA ALA A 86 -19.36 -3.07 22.20
C ALA A 86 -18.91 -4.54 22.26
N PHE A 87 -18.17 -5.03 21.25
CA PHE A 87 -17.60 -6.36 21.25
C PHE A 87 -16.70 -6.61 22.46
N LEU A 88 -15.77 -5.69 22.74
CA LEU A 88 -14.84 -5.81 23.87
C LEU A 88 -15.61 -5.79 25.20
N GLY A 89 -16.58 -4.88 25.35
CA GLY A 89 -17.42 -4.82 26.56
C GLY A 89 -18.21 -6.11 26.80
N LEU A 90 -18.82 -6.68 25.75
CA LEU A 90 -19.57 -7.93 25.85
C LEU A 90 -18.68 -9.13 26.17
N ARG A 91 -17.46 -9.18 25.61
CA ARG A 91 -16.47 -10.21 25.94
C ARG A 91 -16.13 -10.15 27.42
N ASP A 92 -15.84 -8.96 27.92
CA ASP A 92 -15.44 -8.77 29.32
C ASP A 92 -16.58 -9.13 30.27
N GLU A 93 -17.84 -8.76 29.94
CA GLU A 93 -19.04 -9.16 30.68
C GLU A 93 -19.24 -10.68 30.65
N PHE A 94 -19.09 -11.32 29.49
CA PHE A 94 -19.22 -12.77 29.32
C PHE A 94 -18.24 -13.55 30.20
N VAL A 95 -16.97 -13.15 30.19
CA VAL A 95 -15.91 -13.78 30.99
C VAL A 95 -16.12 -13.52 32.48
N THR A 96 -16.39 -12.27 32.86
CA THR A 96 -16.58 -11.89 34.27
C THR A 96 -17.81 -12.56 34.90
N ALA A 97 -18.88 -12.76 34.12
CA ALA A 97 -20.08 -13.46 34.56
C ALA A 97 -19.90 -15.00 34.62
N GLY A 98 -18.71 -15.54 34.32
CA GLY A 98 -18.41 -16.97 34.39
C GLY A 98 -19.15 -17.81 33.35
N ARG A 99 -19.49 -17.22 32.20
CA ARG A 99 -20.24 -17.89 31.10
C ARG A 99 -19.34 -18.65 30.13
N GLY A 100 -18.03 -18.46 30.26
CA GLY A 100 -16.97 -19.11 29.49
C GLY A 100 -15.71 -18.26 29.46
N ASP A 101 -14.75 -18.63 28.61
CA ASP A 101 -13.53 -17.86 28.37
C ASP A 101 -13.56 -17.00 27.08
N GLU A 102 -12.49 -16.23 26.83
CA GLU A 102 -12.38 -15.40 25.61
C GLU A 102 -12.42 -16.24 24.32
N ALA A 103 -11.91 -17.47 24.34
CA ALA A 103 -11.86 -18.33 23.17
C ALA A 103 -13.26 -18.88 22.82
N GLU A 104 -14.03 -19.29 23.83
CA GLU A 104 -15.43 -19.67 23.66
C GLU A 104 -16.28 -18.52 23.15
N PHE A 105 -16.11 -17.31 23.71
CA PHE A 105 -16.80 -16.11 23.21
C PHE A 105 -16.47 -15.83 21.74
N GLY A 106 -15.19 -15.92 21.37
CA GLY A 106 -14.74 -15.76 19.99
C GLY A 106 -15.34 -16.79 19.03
N GLN A 107 -15.51 -18.04 19.46
CA GLN A 107 -16.17 -19.08 18.66
C GLN A 107 -17.64 -18.75 18.40
N LEU A 108 -18.37 -18.23 19.41
CA LEU A 108 -19.75 -17.77 19.25
C LEU A 108 -19.81 -16.61 18.24
N TYR A 109 -18.96 -15.60 18.39
CA TYR A 109 -18.88 -14.49 17.45
C TYR A 109 -18.58 -14.94 16.01
N HIS A 110 -17.63 -15.86 15.81
CA HIS A 110 -17.29 -16.37 14.49
C HIS A 110 -18.47 -17.02 13.76
N THR A 111 -19.43 -17.61 14.49
CA THR A 111 -20.64 -18.18 13.90
C THR A 111 -21.48 -17.09 13.23
N VAL A 112 -21.84 -16.03 13.96
CA VAL A 112 -22.65 -14.93 13.41
C VAL A 112 -21.86 -14.07 12.41
N TYR A 113 -20.54 -14.03 12.53
CA TYR A 113 -19.68 -13.35 11.56
C TYR A 113 -19.67 -14.04 10.20
N LEU A 114 -19.67 -15.37 10.16
CA LEU A 114 -19.79 -16.13 8.90
C LEU A 114 -21.16 -15.92 8.24
N ASP A 115 -22.23 -15.85 9.03
CA ASP A 115 -23.57 -15.53 8.52
C ASP A 115 -23.60 -14.12 7.91
N ALA A 116 -22.99 -13.14 8.59
CA ALA A 116 -22.88 -11.77 8.11
C ALA A 116 -22.03 -11.67 6.83
N LEU A 117 -20.98 -12.49 6.67
CA LEU A 117 -20.17 -12.54 5.44
C LEU A 117 -20.92 -13.19 4.26
N ALA A 118 -21.83 -14.13 4.52
CA ALA A 118 -22.57 -14.84 3.49
C ALA A 118 -23.74 -14.04 2.89
N ARG A 119 -24.07 -12.87 3.46
CA ARG A 119 -25.16 -12.01 2.96
C ARG A 119 -24.83 -11.41 1.59
N PRO A 120 -25.84 -11.00 0.79
CA PRO A 120 -25.62 -10.30 -0.46
C PRO A 120 -24.73 -9.05 -0.27
N ASN A 121 -23.80 -8.82 -1.20
CA ASN A 121 -22.88 -7.68 -1.14
C ASN A 121 -23.68 -6.35 -1.07
N PRO A 122 -23.44 -5.49 -0.05
CA PRO A 122 -24.17 -4.23 0.10
C PRO A 122 -23.72 -3.14 -0.88
N VAL A 123 -22.66 -3.37 -1.67
CA VAL A 123 -22.06 -2.37 -2.56
C VAL A 123 -22.40 -2.66 -4.03
N PRO A 124 -23.26 -1.84 -4.68
CA PRO A 124 -23.51 -1.95 -6.11
C PRO A 124 -22.30 -1.46 -6.93
N LEU A 125 -22.11 -2.05 -8.11
CA LEU A 125 -21.14 -1.63 -9.12
C LEU A 125 -21.87 -0.97 -10.29
N ASP A 126 -21.28 0.06 -10.89
CA ASP A 126 -21.76 0.59 -12.17
C ASP A 126 -21.33 -0.29 -13.37
N ASP A 127 -21.87 -0.02 -14.57
CA ASP A 127 -21.61 -0.85 -15.77
C ASP A 127 -20.12 -0.90 -16.15
N GLY A 128 -19.39 0.21 -15.98
CA GLY A 128 -17.95 0.26 -16.24
C GLY A 128 -17.16 -0.55 -15.22
N GLU A 129 -17.54 -0.47 -13.94
CA GLU A 129 -16.96 -1.29 -12.87
C GLU A 129 -17.27 -2.78 -13.06
N ALA A 130 -18.50 -3.12 -13.46
CA ALA A 130 -18.88 -4.48 -13.80
C ALA A 130 -18.05 -5.03 -14.98
N ALA A 131 -17.82 -4.22 -16.01
CA ALA A 131 -16.96 -4.57 -17.13
C ALA A 131 -15.50 -4.82 -16.69
N LEU A 132 -14.97 -4.01 -15.76
CA LEU A 132 -13.64 -4.19 -15.18
C LEU A 132 -13.53 -5.49 -14.35
N VAL A 133 -14.61 -5.90 -13.68
CA VAL A 133 -14.71 -7.20 -13.01
C VAL A 133 -14.74 -8.35 -14.01
N GLU A 134 -15.53 -8.24 -15.08
CA GLU A 134 -15.57 -9.23 -16.17
C GLU A 134 -14.21 -9.38 -16.83
N PHE A 135 -13.51 -8.26 -17.03
CA PHE A 135 -12.15 -8.19 -17.56
C PHE A 135 -11.07 -8.62 -16.56
N ARG A 136 -11.44 -8.97 -15.32
CA ARG A 136 -10.55 -9.50 -14.26
C ARG A 136 -9.45 -8.55 -13.79
N VAL A 137 -9.58 -7.26 -14.04
CA VAL A 137 -8.67 -6.23 -13.49
C VAL A 137 -9.20 -5.63 -12.18
N ALA A 138 -10.46 -5.88 -11.88
CA ALA A 138 -11.11 -5.54 -10.62
C ALA A 138 -11.89 -6.76 -10.07
N ARG A 139 -12.45 -6.61 -8.87
CA ARG A 139 -13.35 -7.60 -8.26
C ARG A 139 -14.51 -6.92 -7.56
N ALA A 140 -15.59 -7.65 -7.33
CA ALA A 140 -16.67 -7.17 -6.47
C ALA A 140 -16.27 -7.26 -4.99
N PRO A 141 -16.63 -6.27 -4.15
CA PRO A 141 -16.42 -6.35 -2.70
C PRO A 141 -17.02 -7.63 -2.10
N LEU A 142 -16.33 -8.19 -1.10
CA LEU A 142 -16.63 -9.41 -0.37
C LEU A 142 -16.84 -10.68 -1.22
N ALA A 143 -16.62 -10.63 -2.54
CA ALA A 143 -16.96 -11.74 -3.42
C ALA A 143 -16.23 -13.04 -3.05
N HIS A 144 -14.98 -12.94 -2.61
CA HIS A 144 -14.20 -14.07 -2.12
C HIS A 144 -14.76 -14.58 -0.78
N ALA A 145 -14.83 -13.73 0.25
CA ALA A 145 -15.33 -14.13 1.57
C ALA A 145 -16.76 -14.67 1.54
N ALA A 146 -17.67 -14.05 0.80
CA ALA A 146 -19.07 -14.50 0.69
C ALA A 146 -19.18 -15.89 0.04
N SER A 147 -18.45 -16.12 -1.07
CA SER A 147 -18.39 -17.41 -1.75
C SER A 147 -17.84 -18.53 -0.86
N VAL A 148 -16.90 -18.20 0.01
CA VAL A 148 -16.31 -19.14 0.96
C VAL A 148 -17.22 -19.36 2.18
N ALA A 149 -17.76 -18.30 2.77
CA ALA A 149 -18.62 -18.35 3.95
C ALA A 149 -19.86 -19.21 3.71
N GLY A 150 -20.51 -19.07 2.55
CA GLY A 150 -21.66 -19.90 2.17
C GLY A 150 -21.38 -21.41 2.12
N LYS A 151 -20.11 -21.83 1.98
CA LYS A 151 -19.70 -23.24 1.93
C LYS A 151 -19.28 -23.81 3.29
N ILE A 152 -19.00 -22.92 4.25
CA ILE A 152 -18.44 -23.28 5.56
C ILE A 152 -19.53 -23.55 6.59
N SER A 153 -20.75 -23.04 6.40
CA SER A 153 -21.82 -23.11 7.40
C SER A 153 -22.04 -24.55 7.87
N ALA A 154 -21.67 -24.80 9.13
CA ALA A 154 -21.82 -26.06 9.81
C ALA A 154 -22.24 -25.73 11.25
N ALA A 155 -23.53 -25.91 11.51
CA ALA A 155 -24.27 -26.64 12.56
C ALA A 155 -23.99 -26.55 14.09
N PRO A 156 -22.79 -26.75 14.70
CA PRO A 156 -22.76 -27.07 16.14
C PRO A 156 -23.08 -25.93 17.11
N ALA A 157 -23.13 -24.68 16.63
CA ALA A 157 -23.34 -23.52 17.51
C ALA A 157 -24.80 -23.08 17.62
N GLU A 158 -25.77 -23.61 16.85
CA GLU A 158 -27.14 -23.08 16.89
C GLU A 158 -27.88 -23.30 18.23
N ASP A 159 -27.56 -24.40 18.92
CA ASP A 159 -28.23 -24.83 20.17
C ASP A 159 -27.52 -24.36 21.45
N ASP A 160 -26.56 -23.43 21.37
CA ASP A 160 -25.86 -22.93 22.55
C ASP A 160 -26.83 -22.15 23.47
N ARG A 161 -26.96 -22.62 24.72
CA ARG A 161 -27.88 -22.03 25.71
C ARG A 161 -27.56 -20.57 26.02
N ARG A 162 -26.29 -20.18 25.90
CA ARG A 162 -25.80 -18.82 26.17
C ARG A 162 -26.35 -17.81 25.16
N TRP A 163 -26.89 -18.25 24.03
CA TRP A 163 -27.45 -17.34 23.02
C TRP A 163 -28.59 -16.47 23.50
N ASN A 164 -29.39 -17.01 24.42
CA ASN A 164 -30.58 -16.37 24.94
C ASN A 164 -30.33 -15.56 26.21
N ASP A 165 -29.12 -15.65 26.78
CA ASP A 165 -28.72 -14.82 27.91
C ASP A 165 -28.71 -13.35 27.48
N LEU A 166 -29.17 -12.47 28.37
CA LEU A 166 -29.32 -11.04 28.10
C LEU A 166 -28.06 -10.30 28.52
N TYR A 167 -27.54 -9.48 27.61
CA TYR A 167 -26.35 -8.65 27.81
C TYR A 167 -26.65 -7.19 27.51
N HIS A 168 -25.95 -6.29 28.21
CA HIS A 168 -26.04 -4.86 27.96
C HIS A 168 -24.85 -4.39 27.13
N ALA A 169 -25.11 -3.85 25.95
CA ALA A 169 -24.09 -3.21 25.14
C ALA A 169 -24.27 -1.69 25.16
N ASP A 170 -23.20 -0.97 25.51
CA ASP A 170 -23.16 0.49 25.51
C ASP A 170 -23.64 1.05 24.16
N GLY A 171 -24.60 1.99 24.20
CA GLY A 171 -25.16 2.63 23.01
C GLY A 171 -26.17 1.79 22.21
N VAL A 172 -26.46 0.55 22.63
CA VAL A 172 -27.39 -0.37 21.94
C VAL A 172 -28.52 -0.85 22.86
N GLY A 173 -28.28 -0.95 24.17
CA GLY A 173 -29.25 -1.42 25.14
C GLY A 173 -29.14 -2.92 25.44
N GLN A 174 -30.17 -3.48 26.10
CA GLN A 174 -30.19 -4.89 26.50
C GLN A 174 -30.82 -5.77 25.42
N ALA A 175 -30.13 -6.84 25.03
CA ALA A 175 -30.65 -7.84 24.09
C ALA A 175 -29.95 -9.19 24.33
N SER A 176 -30.41 -10.23 23.63
CA SER A 176 -29.76 -11.54 23.72
C SER A 176 -28.34 -11.51 23.13
N LEU A 177 -27.44 -12.37 23.61
CA LEU A 177 -26.07 -12.47 23.10
C LEU A 177 -26.05 -12.64 21.58
N ARG A 178 -26.93 -13.48 21.03
CA ARG A 178 -27.00 -13.73 19.57
C ARG A 178 -27.36 -12.46 18.81
N THR A 179 -28.29 -11.67 19.35
CA THR A 179 -28.72 -10.40 18.73
C THR A 179 -27.59 -9.37 18.76
N GLN A 180 -26.91 -9.23 19.90
CA GLN A 180 -25.80 -8.30 20.06
C GLN A 180 -24.63 -8.65 19.12
N LEU A 181 -24.17 -9.91 19.13
CA LEU A 181 -23.05 -10.33 18.29
C LEU A 181 -23.38 -10.27 16.80
N ARG A 182 -24.62 -10.58 16.39
CA ARG A 182 -25.05 -10.43 14.99
C ARG A 182 -24.98 -8.98 14.54
N ARG A 183 -25.49 -8.04 15.35
CA ARG A 183 -25.43 -6.61 15.03
C ARG A 183 -23.98 -6.13 14.89
N ILE A 184 -23.10 -6.53 15.80
CA ILE A 184 -21.67 -6.22 15.72
C ILE A 184 -21.07 -6.77 14.43
N ALA A 185 -21.31 -8.05 14.14
CA ALA A 185 -20.80 -8.70 12.95
C ALA A 185 -21.27 -8.01 11.65
N GLU A 186 -22.54 -7.65 11.55
CA GLU A 186 -23.09 -6.93 10.40
C GLU A 186 -22.40 -5.57 10.21
N GLN A 187 -22.23 -4.79 11.29
CA GLN A 187 -21.54 -3.50 11.26
C GLN A 187 -20.07 -3.62 10.86
N VAL A 188 -19.39 -4.68 11.31
CA VAL A 188 -18.01 -4.97 10.92
C VAL A 188 -17.93 -5.36 9.44
N VAL A 189 -18.84 -6.22 8.96
CA VAL A 189 -18.87 -6.62 7.54
C VAL A 189 -19.26 -5.44 6.63
N ASP A 190 -20.16 -4.54 7.05
CA ASP A 190 -20.49 -3.32 6.31
C ASP A 190 -19.25 -2.44 6.11
N PHE A 191 -18.46 -2.26 7.17
CA PHE A 191 -17.23 -1.47 7.10
C PHE A 191 -16.13 -2.17 6.27
N LEU A 192 -16.00 -3.49 6.38
CA LEU A 192 -15.11 -4.28 5.51
C LEU A 192 -15.48 -4.12 4.04
N ALA A 193 -16.78 -4.22 3.70
CA ALA A 193 -17.26 -4.03 2.33
C ALA A 193 -16.95 -2.62 1.79
N ALA A 194 -17.18 -1.59 2.61
CA ALA A 194 -16.90 -0.21 2.24
C ALA A 194 -15.40 0.06 2.08
N GLY A 195 -14.56 -0.47 2.99
CA GLY A 195 -13.11 -0.36 2.89
C GLY A 195 -12.56 -1.08 1.65
N GLU A 196 -13.00 -2.31 1.42
CA GLU A 196 -12.62 -3.07 0.23
C GLU A 196 -13.05 -2.36 -1.06
N HIS A 197 -14.23 -1.76 -1.09
CA HIS A 197 -14.69 -0.96 -2.22
C HIS A 197 -13.78 0.25 -2.49
N LEU A 198 -13.42 1.01 -1.45
CA LEU A 198 -12.47 2.13 -1.56
C LEU A 198 -11.11 1.67 -2.09
N ALA A 199 -10.56 0.58 -1.55
CA ALA A 199 -9.28 0.04 -1.97
C ALA A 199 -9.31 -0.48 -3.42
N ILE A 200 -10.36 -1.18 -3.82
CA ILE A 200 -10.54 -1.68 -5.20
C ILE A 200 -10.62 -0.51 -6.18
N ARG A 201 -11.45 0.49 -5.90
CA ARG A 201 -11.54 1.69 -6.75
C ARG A 201 -10.22 2.44 -6.81
N TYR A 202 -9.49 2.55 -5.70
CA TYR A 202 -8.18 3.18 -5.69
C TYR A 202 -7.17 2.44 -6.57
N ASN A 203 -7.07 1.12 -6.41
CA ASN A 203 -6.18 0.29 -7.21
C ASN A 203 -6.56 0.34 -8.70
N CYS A 204 -7.85 0.31 -9.02
CA CYS A 204 -8.32 0.32 -10.40
C CYS A 204 -8.15 1.71 -11.05
N PHE A 205 -8.67 2.77 -10.45
CA PHE A 205 -8.71 4.08 -11.08
C PHE A 205 -7.43 4.90 -10.89
N SER A 206 -6.65 4.67 -9.81
CA SER A 206 -5.36 5.35 -9.61
C SER A 206 -4.19 4.50 -10.10
N ASN A 207 -3.97 3.33 -9.48
CA ASN A 207 -2.76 2.54 -9.72
C ASN A 207 -2.73 1.92 -11.11
N PHE A 208 -3.88 1.44 -11.61
CA PHE A 208 -3.99 0.81 -12.93
C PHE A 208 -4.29 1.82 -14.03
N ILE A 209 -5.52 2.37 -14.06
CA ILE A 209 -6.02 3.13 -15.20
C ILE A 209 -5.27 4.46 -15.37
N TRP A 210 -5.25 5.32 -14.35
CA TRP A 210 -4.65 6.65 -14.49
C TRP A 210 -3.14 6.61 -14.76
N PHE A 211 -2.41 5.73 -14.08
CA PHE A 211 -1.00 5.49 -14.35
C PHE A 211 -0.77 4.91 -15.75
N GLY A 212 -1.48 3.83 -16.08
CA GLY A 212 -1.34 3.12 -17.35
C GLY A 212 -1.65 4.03 -18.55
N ILE A 213 -2.77 4.77 -18.50
CA ILE A 213 -3.15 5.68 -19.57
C ILE A 213 -2.20 6.87 -19.70
N SER A 214 -1.60 7.35 -18.59
CA SER A 214 -0.58 8.40 -18.64
C SER A 214 0.64 7.95 -19.45
N VAL A 215 1.12 6.73 -19.24
CA VAL A 215 2.22 6.18 -20.03
C VAL A 215 1.78 5.90 -21.47
N TRP A 216 0.59 5.32 -21.65
CA TRP A 216 0.05 4.96 -22.97
C TRP A 216 -0.19 6.17 -23.88
N LYS A 217 -0.60 7.31 -23.30
CA LYS A 217 -0.73 8.60 -24.00
C LYS A 217 0.60 9.03 -24.62
N VAL A 218 1.69 9.01 -23.84
CA VAL A 218 3.02 9.38 -24.33
C VAL A 218 3.48 8.42 -25.42
N VAL A 219 3.28 7.11 -25.22
CA VAL A 219 3.63 6.08 -26.21
C VAL A 219 2.95 6.36 -27.55
N THR A 220 1.64 6.65 -27.53
CA THR A 220 0.84 6.87 -28.74
C THR A 220 1.21 8.18 -29.43
N ASP A 221 1.39 9.26 -28.67
CA ASP A 221 1.80 10.57 -29.23
C ASP A 221 3.19 10.49 -29.89
N VAL A 222 4.12 9.78 -29.26
CA VAL A 222 5.49 9.66 -29.76
C VAL A 222 5.57 8.70 -30.94
N GLU A 223 4.69 7.69 -31.01
CA GLU A 223 4.56 6.81 -32.18
C GLU A 223 4.16 7.63 -33.43
N LEU A 224 3.13 8.49 -33.32
CA LEU A 224 2.72 9.39 -34.40
C LEU A 224 3.84 10.39 -34.78
N LEU A 225 4.50 10.98 -33.79
CA LEU A 225 5.62 11.89 -34.02
C LEU A 225 6.77 11.20 -34.76
N ALA A 226 7.13 9.99 -34.34
CA ALA A 226 8.23 9.23 -34.94
C ALA A 226 7.98 8.96 -36.43
N GLU A 227 6.76 8.58 -36.79
CA GLU A 227 6.36 8.39 -38.20
C GLU A 227 6.44 9.71 -38.99
N THR A 228 5.94 10.81 -38.41
CA THR A 228 5.93 12.14 -39.05
C THR A 228 7.32 12.75 -39.22
N LEU A 229 8.30 12.29 -38.43
CA LEU A 229 9.71 12.66 -38.52
C LEU A 229 10.47 11.91 -39.64
N GLY A 230 9.84 10.95 -40.31
CA GLY A 230 10.43 10.21 -41.42
C GLY A 230 11.03 11.15 -42.48
N GLY A 231 12.32 10.97 -42.77
CA GLY A 231 13.07 11.81 -43.72
C GLY A 231 13.40 13.24 -43.24
N LYS A 232 12.91 13.69 -42.08
CA LYS A 232 13.14 15.04 -41.53
C LYS A 232 14.26 15.11 -40.51
N VAL A 233 14.62 13.98 -39.91
CA VAL A 233 15.73 13.84 -38.96
C VAL A 233 16.61 12.65 -39.31
N ALA A 234 17.81 12.58 -38.74
CA ALA A 234 18.69 11.44 -38.95
C ALA A 234 18.05 10.14 -38.44
N GLU A 235 18.05 9.11 -39.28
CA GLU A 235 17.35 7.84 -39.04
C GLU A 235 17.67 7.24 -37.67
N ARG A 236 18.96 7.19 -37.30
CA ARG A 236 19.41 6.68 -36.01
C ARG A 236 18.68 7.28 -34.79
N TRP A 237 18.28 8.56 -34.85
CA TRP A 237 17.57 9.21 -33.74
C TRP A 237 16.09 8.87 -33.75
N ARG A 238 15.48 8.76 -34.94
CA ARG A 238 14.11 8.30 -35.11
C ARG A 238 13.98 6.85 -34.63
N SER A 239 14.87 5.97 -35.07
CA SER A 239 14.90 4.55 -34.66
C SER A 239 15.05 4.42 -33.14
N GLN A 240 15.89 5.23 -32.50
CA GLN A 240 16.01 5.23 -31.04
C GLN A 240 14.69 5.61 -30.32
N LEU A 241 13.90 6.56 -30.84
CA LEU A 241 12.58 6.85 -30.29
C LEU A 241 11.64 5.66 -30.44
N VAL A 242 11.64 5.02 -31.62
CA VAL A 242 10.83 3.84 -31.89
C VAL A 242 11.20 2.71 -30.95
N ASP A 243 12.49 2.46 -30.70
CA ASP A 243 12.94 1.42 -29.76
C ASP A 243 12.40 1.66 -28.33
N TYR A 244 12.41 2.91 -27.86
CA TYR A 244 11.83 3.27 -26.57
C TYR A 244 10.30 3.13 -26.54
N VAL A 245 9.61 3.49 -27.62
CA VAL A 245 8.16 3.24 -27.78
C VAL A 245 7.87 1.74 -27.69
N ARG A 246 8.61 0.90 -28.40
CA ARG A 246 8.43 -0.56 -28.40
C ARG A 246 8.71 -1.17 -27.02
N LEU A 247 9.74 -0.68 -26.33
CA LEU A 247 10.04 -1.10 -24.96
C LEU A 247 8.90 -0.74 -24.00
N LEU A 248 8.37 0.49 -24.05
CA LEU A 248 7.23 0.88 -23.22
C LEU A 248 5.95 0.11 -23.54
N GLN A 249 5.69 -0.22 -24.81
CA GLN A 249 4.57 -1.09 -25.19
C GLN A 249 4.71 -2.49 -24.56
N GLY A 250 5.92 -3.04 -24.52
CA GLY A 250 6.21 -4.28 -23.80
C GLY A 250 5.96 -4.17 -22.29
N MET A 251 6.41 -3.08 -21.68
CA MET A 251 6.20 -2.83 -20.25
C MET A 251 4.73 -2.58 -19.90
N LEU A 252 3.94 -1.95 -20.79
CA LEU A 252 2.50 -1.77 -20.63
C LEU A 252 1.76 -3.12 -20.65
N LEU A 253 2.21 -4.07 -21.49
CA LEU A 253 1.67 -5.43 -21.48
C LEU A 253 2.01 -6.16 -20.18
N GLU A 254 3.26 -6.10 -19.73
CA GLU A 254 3.68 -6.67 -18.45
C GLU A 254 2.89 -6.04 -17.28
N PHE A 255 2.63 -4.72 -17.35
CA PHE A 255 1.82 -4.00 -16.38
C PHE A 255 0.35 -4.42 -16.40
N LEU A 256 -0.23 -4.70 -17.57
CA LEU A 256 -1.57 -5.27 -17.67
C LEU A 256 -1.63 -6.69 -17.10
N GLU A 257 -0.67 -7.55 -17.45
CA GLU A 257 -0.55 -8.91 -16.91
C GLU A 257 -0.46 -8.90 -15.38
N ALA A 258 0.26 -7.94 -14.80
CA ALA A 258 0.33 -7.74 -13.37
C ALA A 258 -1.03 -7.44 -12.70
N HIS A 259 -1.96 -6.77 -13.38
CA HIS A 259 -3.30 -6.47 -12.86
C HIS A 259 -4.35 -7.55 -13.16
N LEU A 260 -4.08 -8.43 -14.13
CA LEU A 260 -4.92 -9.60 -14.43
C LEU A 260 -4.64 -10.78 -13.49
N GLU A 261 -3.62 -10.66 -12.64
CA GLU A 261 -3.29 -11.64 -11.62
C GLU A 261 -4.41 -11.75 -10.57
N ASP A 262 -4.81 -12.98 -10.23
CA ASP A 262 -5.87 -13.22 -9.25
C ASP A 262 -5.37 -12.96 -7.82
N PRO A 263 -5.87 -11.91 -7.14
CA PRO A 263 -5.44 -11.55 -5.79
C PRO A 263 -5.90 -12.52 -4.71
N ALA A 264 -6.81 -13.44 -4.99
CA ALA A 264 -7.31 -14.42 -4.02
C ALA A 264 -6.35 -15.61 -3.82
N GLN A 265 -5.28 -15.69 -4.62
CA GLN A 265 -4.27 -16.74 -4.47
C GLN A 265 -3.34 -16.45 -3.29
N ILE A 266 -3.14 -17.45 -2.41
CA ILE A 266 -2.27 -17.34 -1.22
C ILE A 266 -0.84 -16.87 -1.57
N ARG A 267 -0.35 -17.23 -2.76
CA ARG A 267 0.90 -16.75 -3.35
C ARG A 267 0.64 -16.37 -4.80
N PRO A 268 0.39 -15.09 -5.11
CA PRO A 268 0.45 -14.64 -6.49
C PRO A 268 1.85 -14.93 -7.05
N ARG A 269 1.90 -15.19 -8.35
CA ARG A 269 3.05 -15.64 -9.11
C ARG A 269 4.19 -14.62 -9.09
N ASP A 270 3.92 -13.33 -9.32
CA ASP A 270 5.01 -12.36 -9.50
C ASP A 270 4.72 -10.91 -9.03
N TYR A 271 3.66 -10.24 -9.49
CA TYR A 271 3.61 -8.77 -9.41
C TYR A 271 2.71 -8.24 -8.30
N TRP A 272 1.59 -8.88 -8.01
CA TRP A 272 0.50 -8.29 -7.22
C TRP A 272 0.89 -7.83 -5.79
N TYR A 273 1.88 -8.47 -5.16
CA TYR A 273 2.40 -8.13 -3.82
C TYR A 273 3.88 -7.72 -3.81
N GLY A 274 4.44 -7.47 -4.99
CA GLY A 274 5.87 -7.57 -5.23
C GLY A 274 6.60 -6.23 -5.36
N GLN A 275 7.86 -6.24 -4.93
CA GLN A 275 8.86 -5.26 -5.34
C GLN A 275 8.96 -5.12 -6.87
N GLN A 276 8.69 -6.19 -7.61
CA GLN A 276 8.66 -6.21 -9.07
C GLN A 276 7.65 -5.21 -9.63
N TYR A 277 6.43 -5.12 -9.07
CA TYR A 277 5.43 -4.16 -9.52
C TYR A 277 5.85 -2.71 -9.33
N SER A 278 6.37 -2.38 -8.14
CA SER A 278 6.87 -1.03 -7.87
C SER A 278 8.12 -0.69 -8.71
N TYR A 279 8.95 -1.69 -9.07
CA TYR A 279 10.08 -1.48 -9.98
C TYR A 279 9.65 -1.33 -11.44
N LEU A 280 8.66 -2.10 -11.90
CA LEU A 280 8.07 -1.94 -13.21
C LEU A 280 7.51 -0.53 -13.38
N THR A 281 6.69 -0.07 -12.43
CA THR A 281 6.12 1.30 -12.45
C THR A 281 7.20 2.39 -12.40
N ARG A 282 8.24 2.24 -11.57
CA ARG A 282 9.43 3.13 -11.57
C ARG A 282 10.11 3.19 -12.93
N ASP A 283 10.38 2.02 -13.52
CA ASP A 283 11.13 1.93 -14.78
C ASP A 283 10.30 2.49 -15.95
N MET A 284 8.98 2.32 -15.93
CA MET A 284 8.05 2.97 -16.85
C MET A 284 8.11 4.49 -16.73
N ILE A 285 8.12 5.06 -15.51
CA ILE A 285 8.25 6.52 -15.28
C ILE A 285 9.59 7.03 -15.83
N ASP A 286 10.70 6.36 -15.51
CA ASP A 286 12.04 6.75 -15.93
C ASP A 286 12.18 6.73 -17.46
N LEU A 287 11.68 5.67 -18.10
CA LEU A 287 11.73 5.53 -19.55
C LEU A 287 10.81 6.53 -20.25
N THR A 288 9.59 6.74 -19.75
CA THR A 288 8.65 7.74 -20.28
C THR A 288 9.22 9.15 -20.20
N THR A 289 9.85 9.50 -19.06
CA THR A 289 10.53 10.79 -18.89
C THR A 289 11.67 10.99 -19.90
N LYS A 290 12.46 9.94 -20.16
CA LYS A 290 13.52 9.96 -21.19
C LYS A 290 12.92 10.10 -22.59
N LEU A 291 11.83 9.39 -22.87
CA LEU A 291 11.14 9.41 -24.15
C LEU A 291 10.62 10.80 -24.49
N VAL A 292 9.89 11.46 -23.58
CA VAL A 292 9.39 12.84 -23.77
C VAL A 292 10.53 13.82 -24.05
N LYS A 293 11.64 13.74 -23.30
CA LYS A 293 12.82 14.59 -23.50
C LYS A 293 13.44 14.39 -24.89
N GLY A 294 13.54 13.14 -25.36
CA GLY A 294 14.02 12.80 -26.70
C GLY A 294 13.07 13.30 -27.79
N ALA A 295 11.78 13.03 -27.63
CA ALA A 295 10.72 13.41 -28.56
C ALA A 295 10.66 14.93 -28.78
N ARG A 296 10.60 15.73 -27.70
CA ARG A 296 10.61 17.21 -27.79
C ARG A 296 11.83 17.75 -28.54
N ARG A 297 13.01 17.16 -28.31
CA ARG A 297 14.25 17.56 -29.00
C ARG A 297 14.16 17.30 -30.50
N LEU A 298 13.64 16.13 -30.91
CA LEU A 298 13.51 15.79 -32.33
C LEU A 298 12.36 16.53 -33.01
N GLN A 299 11.24 16.76 -32.33
CA GLN A 299 10.13 17.57 -32.84
C GLN A 299 10.59 18.97 -33.25
N LYS A 300 11.33 19.66 -32.35
CA LYS A 300 11.92 20.98 -32.64
C LYS A 300 12.90 20.94 -33.81
N ARG A 301 13.68 19.86 -33.94
CA ARG A 301 14.68 19.72 -34.99
C ARG A 301 14.08 19.40 -36.36
N GLY A 302 13.06 18.55 -36.39
CA GLY A 302 12.36 18.14 -37.61
C GLY A 302 11.34 19.16 -38.10
N ASN A 303 11.07 20.23 -37.34
CA ASN A 303 10.09 21.27 -37.63
C ASN A 303 8.72 20.68 -38.05
N VAL A 304 8.21 19.77 -37.23
CA VAL A 304 6.95 19.05 -37.48
C VAL A 304 5.79 19.82 -36.85
N ASP A 305 4.71 19.98 -37.62
CA ASP A 305 3.45 20.59 -37.18
C ASP A 305 2.58 19.56 -36.44
N LEU A 306 2.92 19.32 -35.17
CA LEU A 306 2.17 18.49 -34.22
C LEU A 306 2.17 19.18 -32.86
N ALA A 307 1.18 18.87 -32.02
CA ALA A 307 1.15 19.33 -30.64
C ALA A 307 2.44 18.94 -29.88
N GLU A 308 2.92 19.81 -28.99
CA GLU A 308 4.14 19.51 -28.22
C GLU A 308 3.90 18.29 -27.31
N ILE A 309 4.79 17.30 -27.39
CA ILE A 309 4.73 16.12 -26.52
C ILE A 309 4.91 16.55 -25.06
N GLN A 310 3.92 16.29 -24.21
CA GLN A 310 3.97 16.63 -22.79
C GLN A 310 4.25 15.39 -21.91
N LEU A 311 4.92 15.59 -20.78
CA LEU A 311 4.93 14.59 -19.71
C LEU A 311 3.62 14.75 -18.93
N PRO A 312 2.80 13.69 -18.77
CA PRO A 312 1.57 13.76 -18.00
C PRO A 312 1.80 14.27 -16.57
N PRO A 313 0.90 15.08 -15.99
CA PRO A 313 1.06 15.64 -14.64
C PRO A 313 1.34 14.59 -13.57
N LEU A 314 0.69 13.41 -13.66
CA LEU A 314 0.93 12.29 -12.76
C LEU A 314 2.40 11.83 -12.75
N LEU A 315 3.02 11.73 -13.93
CA LEU A 315 4.41 11.29 -14.08
C LEU A 315 5.41 12.42 -13.79
N ALA A 316 4.94 13.67 -13.76
CA ALA A 316 5.72 14.85 -13.42
C ALA A 316 5.73 15.16 -11.91
N GLY A 317 4.87 14.51 -11.11
CA GLY A 317 4.64 14.89 -9.71
C GLY A 317 3.87 16.21 -9.60
N GLU A 318 3.01 16.50 -10.57
CA GLU A 318 2.22 17.72 -10.69
C GLU A 318 0.72 17.42 -10.75
N ALA A 319 0.32 16.21 -10.34
CA ALA A 319 -1.09 15.83 -10.25
C ALA A 319 -1.84 16.76 -9.29
N LYS A 320 -3.07 17.11 -9.67
CA LYS A 320 -3.97 17.97 -8.90
C LYS A 320 -5.32 17.30 -8.78
N GLY A 321 -6.11 17.73 -7.81
CA GLY A 321 -7.46 17.24 -7.60
C GLY A 321 -7.70 16.66 -6.22
N ARG A 322 -8.80 15.91 -6.06
CA ARG A 322 -9.05 15.13 -4.85
C ARG A 322 -8.09 13.93 -4.79
N TYR A 323 -7.78 13.48 -3.58
CA TYR A 323 -6.92 12.34 -3.30
C TYR A 323 -5.47 12.53 -3.79
N VAL A 324 -4.93 13.71 -3.52
CA VAL A 324 -3.48 14.02 -3.57
C VAL A 324 -2.95 14.28 -2.16
N ASP A 325 -1.65 14.51 -1.99
CA ASP A 325 -1.07 14.88 -0.69
C ASP A 325 -1.72 16.15 -0.09
N TYR A 326 -1.69 16.28 1.23
CA TYR A 326 -2.18 17.47 1.92
C TYR A 326 -1.27 18.69 1.65
N PRO A 327 -1.82 19.91 1.53
CA PRO A 327 -1.02 21.09 1.20
C PRO A 327 0.06 21.47 2.23
N HIS A 328 -0.10 21.09 3.51
CA HIS A 328 0.83 21.43 4.59
C HIS A 328 1.99 20.45 4.76
N VAL A 329 2.03 19.35 4.02
CA VAL A 329 3.09 18.33 4.11
C VAL A 329 3.90 18.26 2.82
N GLY A 330 5.00 17.50 2.86
CA GLY A 330 5.84 17.25 1.70
C GLY A 330 7.03 18.21 1.62
N ALA A 331 7.61 18.29 0.42
CA ALA A 331 8.87 19.00 0.23
C ALA A 331 8.67 20.52 0.27
N SER A 332 9.44 21.23 1.09
CA SER A 332 9.38 22.69 1.22
C SER A 332 10.47 23.41 0.42
N ALA A 333 11.57 22.73 0.10
CA ALA A 333 12.67 23.29 -0.67
C ALA A 333 13.52 22.20 -1.34
N GLU A 334 14.54 22.63 -2.09
CA GLU A 334 15.55 21.76 -2.71
C GLU A 334 16.93 22.06 -2.14
N HIS A 335 17.70 21.02 -1.86
CA HIS A 335 19.12 21.19 -1.54
C HIS A 335 19.94 21.37 -2.82
N GLY A 336 20.82 22.37 -2.83
CA GLY A 336 21.83 22.53 -3.86
C GLY A 336 22.75 21.30 -3.97
N LYS A 337 23.29 21.04 -5.18
CA LYS A 337 24.05 19.81 -5.51
C LYS A 337 25.20 19.51 -4.54
N TRP A 338 25.96 20.53 -4.13
CA TRP A 338 27.09 20.35 -3.20
C TRP A 338 26.61 20.04 -1.78
N SER A 339 25.63 20.81 -1.27
CA SER A 339 25.00 20.57 0.03
C SER A 339 24.45 19.15 0.14
N ARG A 340 23.76 18.67 -0.91
CA ARG A 340 23.25 17.30 -1.01
C ARG A 340 24.35 16.25 -0.84
N ARG A 341 25.46 16.38 -1.58
CA ARG A 341 26.60 15.45 -1.45
C ARG A 341 27.20 15.45 -0.04
N VAL A 342 27.37 16.64 0.55
CA VAL A 342 27.89 16.76 1.93
C VAL A 342 26.95 16.12 2.94
N LYS A 343 25.64 16.36 2.84
CA LYS A 343 24.62 15.74 3.71
C LYS A 343 24.60 14.22 3.55
N LEU A 344 24.64 13.69 2.34
CA LEU A 344 24.71 12.24 2.11
C LEU A 344 25.95 11.61 2.75
N MET A 345 27.13 12.25 2.65
CA MET A 345 28.34 11.76 3.32
C MET A 345 28.23 11.80 4.85
N LYS A 346 27.64 12.86 5.41
CA LYS A 346 27.35 12.95 6.85
C LYS A 346 26.37 11.85 7.29
N TRP A 347 25.36 11.57 6.48
CA TRP A 347 24.39 10.51 6.73
C TRP A 347 25.03 9.12 6.73
N VAL A 348 25.91 8.83 5.77
CA VAL A 348 26.73 7.60 5.78
C VAL A 348 27.54 7.49 7.08
N GLY A 349 28.11 8.60 7.57
CA GLY A 349 28.80 8.65 8.84
C GLY A 349 27.90 8.39 10.06
N LEU A 350 26.66 8.88 10.06
CA LEU A 350 25.65 8.56 11.09
C LEU A 350 25.31 7.07 11.08
N PHE A 351 25.02 6.53 9.91
CA PHE A 351 24.67 5.11 9.76
C PHE A 351 25.82 4.21 10.22
N ARG A 352 27.05 4.49 9.80
CA ARG A 352 28.25 3.74 10.23
C ARG A 352 28.43 3.78 11.75
N ARG A 353 28.17 4.91 12.41
CA ARG A 353 28.24 5.01 13.88
C ARG A 353 27.20 4.10 14.56
N ARG A 354 25.96 4.08 14.06
CA ARG A 354 24.91 3.14 14.54
C ARG A 354 25.39 1.70 14.37
N THR A 355 25.83 1.31 13.18
CA THR A 355 26.32 -0.06 12.92
C THR A 355 27.44 -0.46 13.88
N GLN A 356 28.41 0.44 14.12
CA GLN A 356 29.50 0.18 15.06
C GLN A 356 29.03 0.07 16.53
N HIS A 357 27.95 0.76 16.90
CA HIS A 357 27.29 0.57 18.20
C HIS A 357 26.68 -0.83 18.31
N THR A 358 25.88 -1.25 17.33
CA THR A 358 25.27 -2.59 17.30
C THR A 358 26.33 -3.71 17.34
N VAL A 359 27.45 -3.54 16.63
CA VAL A 359 28.60 -4.47 16.71
C VAL A 359 29.23 -4.50 18.11
N ARG A 360 29.27 -3.38 18.83
CA ARG A 360 29.76 -3.33 20.22
C ARG A 360 28.79 -4.02 21.17
N LEU A 361 27.49 -3.80 21.03
CA LEU A 361 26.45 -4.47 21.82
C LEU A 361 26.56 -6.00 21.72
N LYS A 362 26.82 -6.54 20.51
CA LYS A 362 27.06 -7.98 20.30
C LYS A 362 28.22 -8.55 21.15
N LYS A 363 29.21 -7.73 21.48
CA LYS A 363 30.38 -8.14 22.28
C LYS A 363 30.17 -7.97 23.77
N GLN A 364 29.14 -7.23 24.17
CA GLN A 364 28.80 -7.01 25.58
C GLN A 364 27.93 -8.17 26.08
N GLN A 365 28.11 -8.56 27.34
CA GLN A 365 27.29 -9.57 28.00
C GLN A 365 26.08 -8.91 28.68
N LEU A 366 25.27 -8.20 27.91
CA LEU A 366 24.03 -7.61 28.39
C LEU A 366 22.91 -8.66 28.43
N SER A 367 21.91 -8.43 29.28
CA SER A 367 20.64 -9.16 29.16
C SER A 367 19.94 -8.79 27.85
N ASP A 368 18.98 -9.62 27.41
CA ASP A 368 18.22 -9.39 26.18
C ASP A 368 17.45 -8.06 26.24
N THR A 369 16.83 -7.75 27.37
CA THR A 369 16.08 -6.50 27.57
C THR A 369 16.98 -5.27 27.46
N GLU A 370 18.13 -5.27 28.14
CA GLU A 370 19.09 -4.15 28.09
C GLU A 370 19.67 -3.96 26.68
N ARG A 371 19.94 -5.08 25.99
CA ARG A 371 20.47 -5.08 24.63
C ARG A 371 19.45 -4.51 23.64
N LEU A 372 18.19 -4.96 23.70
CA LEU A 372 17.11 -4.47 22.85
C LEU A 372 16.85 -2.98 23.10
N GLN A 373 16.80 -2.56 24.36
CA GLN A 373 16.62 -1.14 24.70
C GLN A 373 17.77 -0.29 24.17
N SER A 374 19.03 -0.68 24.42
CA SER A 374 20.18 0.09 23.95
C SER A 374 20.25 0.17 22.42
N SER A 375 19.83 -0.89 21.71
CA SER A 375 19.76 -0.84 20.25
C SER A 375 18.62 0.05 19.76
N TRP A 376 17.46 0.00 20.42
CA TRP A 376 16.31 0.83 20.11
C TRP A 376 16.61 2.33 20.30
N ASP A 377 17.27 2.69 21.41
CA ASP A 377 17.69 4.08 21.68
C ASP A 377 18.67 4.56 20.59
N ALA A 378 19.65 3.74 20.22
CA ALA A 378 20.60 4.06 19.17
C ALA A 378 19.93 4.19 17.78
N ALA A 379 18.90 3.38 17.49
CA ALA A 379 18.12 3.49 16.27
C ALA A 379 17.24 4.76 16.26
N SER A 380 16.65 5.11 17.41
CA SER A 380 15.87 6.34 17.60
C SER A 380 16.73 7.59 17.45
N ASP A 381 17.94 7.59 18.00
CA ASP A 381 18.91 8.69 17.84
C ASP A 381 19.40 8.83 16.40
N TRP A 382 19.63 7.70 15.72
CA TRP A 382 19.95 7.68 14.30
C TRP A 382 18.80 8.23 13.46
N GLY A 383 17.56 7.87 13.78
CA GLY A 383 16.35 8.36 13.12
C GLY A 383 16.25 9.87 13.23
N ARG A 384 16.24 10.41 14.46
CA ARG A 384 16.21 11.86 14.74
C ARG A 384 17.35 12.61 14.06
N SER A 385 18.58 12.13 14.22
CA SER A 385 19.76 12.77 13.60
C SER A 385 19.70 12.75 12.07
N THR A 386 19.10 11.73 11.46
CA THR A 386 18.90 11.65 10.00
C THR A 386 17.90 12.70 9.55
N LEU A 387 16.77 12.82 10.24
CA LEU A 387 15.72 13.80 9.93
C LEU A 387 16.24 15.24 10.08
N ASP A 388 16.92 15.54 11.18
CA ASP A 388 17.55 16.85 11.42
C ASP A 388 18.58 17.19 10.33
N LEU A 389 19.41 16.21 9.95
CA LEU A 389 20.44 16.41 8.92
C LEU A 389 19.84 16.83 7.58
N PHE A 390 18.64 16.34 7.23
CA PHE A 390 17.95 16.69 5.99
C PHE A 390 16.91 17.80 6.15
N GLY A 391 16.70 18.32 7.37
CA GLY A 391 15.70 19.36 7.62
C GLY A 391 14.28 18.84 7.42
N VAL A 392 14.01 17.65 7.94
CA VAL A 392 12.68 17.01 7.93
C VAL A 392 12.03 17.21 9.29
N ASP A 393 10.92 17.93 9.32
CA ASP A 393 10.06 18.08 10.49
C ASP A 393 9.05 16.92 10.56
N VAL A 394 8.83 16.38 11.76
CA VAL A 394 7.88 15.27 11.99
C VAL A 394 6.79 15.73 12.95
N GLN A 395 5.56 15.74 12.46
CA GLN A 395 4.36 16.06 13.23
C GLN A 395 3.59 14.77 13.50
N ILE A 396 3.17 14.55 14.74
CA ILE A 396 2.47 13.32 15.14
C ILE A 396 1.05 13.69 15.55
N THR A 397 0.08 13.12 14.84
CA THR A 397 -1.35 13.30 15.07
C THR A 397 -1.94 11.96 15.54
N ILE A 398 -2.40 11.89 16.78
CA ILE A 398 -3.12 10.74 17.32
C ILE A 398 -4.61 10.95 17.10
N ASP A 399 -5.30 9.98 16.48
CA ASP A 399 -6.75 10.06 16.31
C ASP A 399 -7.45 10.19 17.69
N PRO A 400 -8.43 11.09 17.87
CA PRO A 400 -9.11 11.28 19.15
C PRO A 400 -9.76 10.01 19.72
N ARG A 401 -10.14 9.05 18.86
CA ARG A 401 -10.75 7.78 19.26
C ARG A 401 -9.72 6.75 19.73
N PHE A 402 -8.43 7.02 19.55
CA PHE A 402 -7.34 6.12 19.93
C PHE A 402 -7.39 5.77 21.41
N ALA A 403 -7.49 6.78 22.28
CA ALA A 403 -7.41 6.60 23.73
C ALA A 403 -8.51 5.66 24.25
N GLN A 404 -9.74 5.82 23.75
CA GLN A 404 -10.87 4.96 24.13
C GLN A 404 -10.62 3.49 23.77
N MET A 405 -10.16 3.24 22.54
CA MET A 405 -9.86 1.89 22.07
C MET A 405 -8.64 1.30 22.79
N ALA A 406 -7.59 2.08 23.00
CA ALA A 406 -6.39 1.65 23.70
C ALA A 406 -6.69 1.24 25.15
N GLN A 407 -7.58 1.96 25.83
CA GLN A 407 -8.05 1.62 27.18
C GLN A 407 -8.86 0.32 27.18
N LYS A 408 -9.84 0.18 26.27
CA LYS A 408 -10.68 -1.05 26.17
C LYS A 408 -9.88 -2.29 25.78
N LEU A 409 -8.76 -2.12 25.07
CA LEU A 409 -7.85 -3.20 24.71
C LEU A 409 -6.76 -3.44 25.76
N GLU A 410 -6.71 -2.63 26.83
CA GLU A 410 -5.69 -2.68 27.87
C GLU A 410 -4.25 -2.65 27.31
N LEU A 411 -3.97 -1.79 26.32
CA LEU A 411 -2.67 -1.79 25.62
C LEU A 411 -1.47 -1.51 26.53
N ALA A 412 -1.69 -0.76 27.61
CA ALA A 412 -0.70 -0.49 28.64
C ALA A 412 -0.25 -1.76 29.41
N SER A 413 -1.06 -2.81 29.44
CA SER A 413 -0.79 -4.01 30.24
C SER A 413 0.31 -4.90 29.67
N GLY A 414 0.67 -4.73 28.40
CA GLY A 414 1.59 -5.61 27.67
C GLY A 414 1.03 -7.00 27.37
N LYS A 415 -0.24 -7.30 27.71
CA LYS A 415 -0.84 -8.63 27.49
C LYS A 415 -1.32 -8.86 26.06
N ARG A 416 -1.60 -7.80 25.31
CA ARG A 416 -2.06 -7.88 23.92
C ARG A 416 -0.88 -7.83 22.97
N ARG A 417 -0.95 -8.65 21.91
CA ARG A 417 0.02 -8.66 20.83
C ARG A 417 -0.25 -7.46 19.92
N VAL A 418 0.64 -6.47 19.89
CA VAL A 418 0.43 -5.23 19.12
C VAL A 418 1.30 -5.20 17.86
N VAL A 419 0.72 -4.84 16.73
CA VAL A 419 1.45 -4.58 15.47
C VAL A 419 1.09 -3.21 14.91
N PHE A 420 2.10 -2.37 14.74
CA PHE A 420 2.00 -1.13 13.98
C PHE A 420 2.08 -1.43 12.48
N PHE A 421 1.15 -0.83 11.73
CA PHE A 421 0.99 -1.02 10.29
C PHE A 421 1.18 0.32 9.57
N PRO A 422 2.44 0.76 9.36
CA PRO A 422 2.72 1.97 8.62
C PRO A 422 2.53 1.81 7.12
N THR A 423 2.16 2.91 6.46
CA THR A 423 2.32 3.08 5.01
C THR A 423 3.78 2.97 4.61
N HIS A 424 4.07 2.48 3.39
CA HIS A 424 5.44 2.35 2.89
C HIS A 424 5.66 3.18 1.62
N GLN A 425 6.19 4.39 1.77
CA GLN A 425 6.24 5.41 0.73
C GLN A 425 7.68 5.87 0.44
N SER A 426 8.60 5.76 1.41
CA SER A 426 9.97 6.26 1.28
C SER A 426 11.00 5.43 2.06
N LEU A 427 12.28 5.63 1.76
CA LEU A 427 13.35 5.14 2.64
C LEU A 427 13.41 5.91 3.97
N LEU A 428 12.80 7.10 4.05
CA LEU A 428 12.66 7.85 5.30
C LEU A 428 11.65 7.25 6.27
N ASP A 429 10.85 6.28 5.84
CA ASP A 429 9.83 5.65 6.69
C ASP A 429 10.44 5.09 7.99
N HIS A 430 11.63 4.49 7.92
CA HIS A 430 12.30 3.95 9.11
C HIS A 430 12.76 5.03 10.10
N PRO A 431 13.52 6.07 9.72
CA PRO A 431 13.81 7.21 10.58
C PRO A 431 12.56 7.83 11.23
N VAL A 432 11.49 8.00 10.46
CA VAL A 432 10.21 8.55 10.95
C VAL A 432 9.55 7.58 11.95
N MET A 433 9.53 6.28 11.67
CA MET A 433 8.96 5.27 12.58
C MET A 433 9.68 5.21 13.92
N TYR A 434 11.02 5.17 13.95
CA TYR A 434 11.73 5.17 15.23
C TYR A 434 11.43 6.44 16.03
N THR A 435 11.39 7.58 15.36
CA THR A 435 11.08 8.87 16.00
C THR A 435 9.64 8.90 16.53
N THR A 436 8.69 8.35 15.78
CA THR A 436 7.28 8.30 16.16
C THR A 436 7.05 7.40 17.36
N LEU A 437 7.57 6.17 17.32
CA LEU A 437 7.34 5.17 18.38
C LEU A 437 8.07 5.50 19.69
N SER A 438 9.10 6.35 19.63
CA SER A 438 9.81 6.88 20.80
C SER A 438 9.33 8.27 21.22
N SER A 439 8.27 8.80 20.60
CA SER A 439 7.75 10.13 20.92
C SER A 439 6.91 10.14 22.20
N PRO A 440 6.90 11.24 22.97
CA PRO A 440 6.02 11.39 24.13
C PRO A 440 4.54 11.17 23.79
N GLN A 441 4.09 11.70 22.64
CA GLN A 441 2.70 11.57 22.19
C GLN A 441 2.29 10.11 22.02
N MET A 442 3.17 9.28 21.43
CA MET A 442 2.89 7.87 21.21
C MET A 442 2.97 7.06 22.50
N ILE A 443 3.95 7.35 23.36
CA ILE A 443 4.12 6.70 24.66
C ILE A 443 2.88 6.94 25.54
N GLU A 444 2.40 8.19 25.59
CA GLU A 444 1.19 8.57 26.31
C GLU A 444 -0.05 7.89 25.72
N ALA A 445 -0.22 7.91 24.39
CA ALA A 445 -1.36 7.29 23.73
C ALA A 445 -1.45 5.77 23.97
N MET A 446 -0.29 5.09 24.03
CA MET A 446 -0.22 3.66 24.33
C MET A 446 -0.35 3.33 25.83
N GLY A 447 -0.20 4.33 26.70
CA GLY A 447 -0.12 4.14 28.15
C GLY A 447 1.15 3.40 28.59
N TRP A 448 2.26 3.62 27.89
CA TRP A 448 3.55 3.02 28.23
C TRP A 448 4.33 3.87 29.23
N ASP A 449 5.16 3.24 30.06
CA ASP A 449 6.07 3.94 30.99
C ASP A 449 7.29 4.58 30.28
N GLY A 450 7.54 4.19 29.03
CA GLY A 450 8.65 4.67 28.21
C GLY A 450 8.69 4.01 26.84
N PRO A 451 9.65 4.38 25.97
CA PRO A 451 9.79 3.80 24.64
C PRO A 451 9.93 2.28 24.71
N GLN A 452 9.14 1.56 23.91
CA GLN A 452 9.17 0.09 23.84
C GLN A 452 9.92 -0.37 22.59
N PRO A 453 10.96 -1.23 22.72
CA PRO A 453 11.63 -1.82 21.58
C PRO A 453 10.66 -2.65 20.73
N CYS A 454 10.50 -2.28 19.45
CA CYS A 454 9.62 -3.00 18.53
C CYS A 454 10.42 -3.90 17.58
N SER A 455 9.91 -5.10 17.29
CA SER A 455 10.46 -5.96 16.26
C SER A 455 9.96 -5.56 14.87
N MET A 456 10.83 -5.45 13.88
CA MET A 456 10.42 -5.22 12.49
C MET A 456 10.45 -6.52 11.69
N LEU A 457 9.42 -6.74 10.88
CA LEU A 457 9.46 -7.75 9.81
C LEU A 457 10.18 -7.14 8.60
N ALA A 458 11.44 -7.52 8.39
CA ALA A 458 12.33 -6.90 7.42
C ALA A 458 12.76 -7.88 6.33
N ARG A 459 13.02 -7.38 5.13
CA ARG A 459 13.61 -8.19 4.04
C ARG A 459 15.12 -8.30 4.21
N ALA A 460 15.70 -9.41 3.76
CA ALA A 460 17.14 -9.52 3.65
C ALA A 460 17.71 -8.53 2.60
N GLY A 461 18.93 -8.05 2.82
CA GLY A 461 19.65 -7.21 1.86
C GLY A 461 19.19 -5.74 1.80
N LEU A 462 18.49 -5.24 2.83
CA LEU A 462 18.04 -3.83 2.85
C LEU A 462 19.22 -2.83 2.80
N THR A 463 20.41 -3.24 3.24
CA THR A 463 21.63 -2.42 3.22
C THR A 463 22.49 -2.61 1.98
N THR A 464 22.12 -3.50 1.04
CA THR A 464 22.86 -3.71 -0.22
C THR A 464 23.07 -2.43 -1.04
N PRO A 465 22.15 -1.44 -1.08
CA PRO A 465 22.42 -0.17 -1.75
C PRO A 465 23.60 0.64 -1.18
N THR A 466 24.07 0.31 0.03
CA THR A 466 25.25 0.92 0.65
C THR A 466 26.57 0.26 0.24
N ASP A 467 26.50 -0.84 -0.51
CA ASP A 467 27.65 -1.55 -1.06
C ASP A 467 28.11 -0.92 -2.38
N LEU A 468 29.37 -0.49 -2.44
CA LEU A 468 30.01 0.00 -3.67
C LEU A 468 30.88 -1.08 -4.29
N LYS A 469 30.68 -1.35 -5.58
CA LYS A 469 31.60 -2.19 -6.37
C LYS A 469 32.73 -1.34 -6.93
N ILE A 470 33.95 -1.57 -6.46
CA ILE A 470 35.16 -0.89 -6.92
C ILE A 470 36.19 -1.96 -7.30
N ALA A 471 36.59 -1.98 -8.59
CA ALA A 471 37.58 -2.92 -9.12
C ALA A 471 37.32 -4.41 -8.76
N GLY A 472 36.04 -4.84 -8.85
CA GLY A 472 35.63 -6.21 -8.54
C GLY A 472 35.52 -6.54 -7.04
N ARG A 473 35.83 -5.60 -6.14
CA ARG A 473 35.64 -5.73 -4.70
C ARG A 473 34.40 -4.95 -4.25
N THR A 474 33.65 -5.51 -3.31
CA THR A 474 32.52 -4.85 -2.66
C THR A 474 32.99 -4.14 -1.39
N ILE A 475 32.76 -2.82 -1.32
CA ILE A 475 33.10 -1.99 -0.16
C ILE A 475 31.79 -1.44 0.40
N SER A 476 31.45 -1.85 1.63
CA SER A 476 30.30 -1.31 2.35
C SER A 476 30.62 0.08 2.91
N LEU A 477 29.78 1.07 2.58
CA LEU A 477 29.88 2.43 3.11
C LEU A 477 29.58 2.48 4.62
N ILE A 478 28.82 1.53 5.13
CA ILE A 478 28.40 1.46 6.55
C ILE A 478 29.33 0.60 7.41
N GLY A 479 30.38 0.02 6.80
CA GLY A 479 31.46 -0.68 7.50
C GLY A 479 31.22 -2.17 7.76
N VAL A 480 30.07 -2.72 7.34
CA VAL A 480 29.77 -4.17 7.37
C VAL A 480 29.01 -4.55 6.10
N ASP A 481 29.24 -5.76 5.57
CA ASP A 481 28.48 -6.25 4.41
C ASP A 481 26.99 -6.47 4.74
N ALA A 482 26.16 -6.55 3.69
CA ALA A 482 24.71 -6.67 3.85
C ALA A 482 24.29 -7.91 4.68
N LYS A 483 24.95 -9.06 4.49
CA LYS A 483 24.66 -10.29 5.25
C LYS A 483 24.97 -10.12 6.74
N THR A 484 26.02 -9.39 7.08
CA THR A 484 26.38 -9.08 8.47
C THR A 484 25.43 -8.05 9.06
N ALA A 485 24.99 -7.06 8.28
CA ALA A 485 23.95 -6.13 8.72
C ALA A 485 22.64 -6.87 9.04
N ASP A 486 22.17 -7.77 8.18
CA ASP A 486 20.95 -8.56 8.41
C ASP A 486 21.04 -9.39 9.71
N ARG A 487 22.18 -10.04 9.95
CA ARG A 487 22.42 -10.77 11.21
C ARG A 487 22.41 -9.85 12.43
N LEU A 488 22.95 -8.64 12.33
CA LEU A 488 22.93 -7.67 13.43
C LEU A 488 21.50 -7.20 13.72
N LEU A 489 20.69 -6.98 12.68
CA LEU A 489 19.27 -6.63 12.84
C LEU A 489 18.50 -7.75 13.56
N GLU A 490 18.76 -9.01 13.22
CA GLU A 490 18.10 -10.15 13.86
C GLU A 490 18.59 -10.38 15.30
N GLU A 491 19.90 -10.49 15.48
CA GLU A 491 20.49 -10.89 16.76
C GLU A 491 20.49 -9.76 17.81
N ILE A 492 20.55 -8.49 17.40
CA ILE A 492 20.72 -7.35 18.31
C ILE A 492 19.50 -6.43 18.32
N ASP A 493 18.95 -6.11 17.15
CA ASP A 493 17.75 -5.25 17.05
C ASP A 493 16.45 -6.06 17.25
N GLY A 494 16.56 -7.41 17.29
CA GLY A 494 15.45 -8.31 17.54
C GLY A 494 14.44 -8.39 16.40
N TYR A 495 14.88 -8.14 15.15
CA TYR A 495 14.05 -8.17 13.94
C TYR A 495 13.85 -9.58 13.44
N VAL A 496 12.83 -9.76 12.60
CA VAL A 496 12.63 -10.99 11.87
C VAL A 496 12.97 -10.75 10.41
N ILE A 497 14.04 -11.40 9.93
CA ILE A 497 14.49 -11.28 8.55
C ILE A 497 13.76 -12.30 7.67
N LEU A 498 13.17 -11.82 6.58
CA LEU A 498 12.59 -12.62 5.51
C LEU A 498 13.72 -13.11 4.59
N ASP A 499 14.33 -14.25 4.94
CA ASP A 499 15.23 -14.96 4.03
C ASP A 499 14.40 -15.86 3.08
N ARG A 500 14.69 -15.80 1.78
CA ARG A 500 14.03 -16.64 0.77
C ARG A 500 14.65 -18.04 0.70
N SER A 501 15.78 -18.28 1.35
CA SER A 501 16.62 -19.43 1.02
C SER A 501 16.47 -20.68 1.89
N ASP A 502 16.09 -20.65 3.18
CA ASP A 502 16.40 -21.84 4.01
C ASP A 502 15.68 -22.00 5.37
N ASP A 503 14.37 -21.71 5.49
CA ASP A 503 13.66 -21.94 6.75
C ASP A 503 12.44 -22.87 6.67
N SER A 504 12.41 -23.86 7.56
CA SER A 504 11.32 -24.83 7.75
C SER A 504 10.07 -24.23 8.40
N VAL A 505 10.19 -23.03 9.01
CA VAL A 505 9.08 -22.25 9.57
C VAL A 505 8.98 -20.93 8.81
N ALA A 506 7.81 -20.62 8.25
CA ALA A 506 7.57 -19.37 7.53
C ALA A 506 7.96 -18.16 8.41
N PRO A 507 8.82 -17.24 7.95
CA PRO A 507 9.25 -16.08 8.73
C PRO A 507 8.13 -15.25 9.38
N THR A 508 6.97 -15.17 8.74
CA THR A 508 5.78 -14.51 9.32
C THR A 508 5.26 -15.22 10.59
N ALA A 509 5.40 -16.54 10.67
CA ALA A 509 5.07 -17.30 11.88
C ALA A 509 6.10 -17.09 13.00
N ARG A 510 7.39 -16.87 12.65
CA ARG A 510 8.39 -16.42 13.65
C ARG A 510 8.03 -15.04 14.19
N PHE A 511 7.67 -14.12 13.31
CA PHE A 511 7.23 -12.79 13.69
C PHE A 511 6.03 -12.86 14.64
N ALA A 512 5.01 -13.67 14.34
CA ALA A 512 3.87 -13.86 15.23
C ALA A 512 4.25 -14.33 16.65
N ARG A 513 5.33 -15.11 16.81
CA ARG A 513 5.85 -15.51 18.13
C ARG A 513 6.55 -14.36 18.85
N VAL A 514 7.34 -13.55 18.14
CA VAL A 514 7.99 -12.37 18.73
C VAL A 514 6.97 -11.39 19.32
N LEU A 515 5.76 -11.33 18.75
CA LEU A 515 4.68 -10.49 19.25
C LEU A 515 4.15 -10.90 20.64
N GLU A 516 4.49 -12.10 21.13
CA GLU A 516 4.20 -12.53 22.51
C GLU A 516 5.08 -11.81 23.53
N GLU A 517 6.23 -11.29 23.10
CA GLU A 517 7.22 -10.66 23.97
C GLU A 517 7.20 -9.13 23.87
N ARG A 518 6.93 -8.59 22.67
CA ARG A 518 7.03 -7.16 22.39
C ARG A 518 6.23 -6.72 21.16
N PRO A 519 5.90 -5.42 21.02
CA PRO A 519 5.21 -4.91 19.84
C PRO A 519 6.02 -5.13 18.55
N GLY A 520 5.31 -5.18 17.43
CA GLY A 520 5.89 -5.32 16.09
C GLY A 520 5.59 -4.15 15.16
N VAL A 521 6.39 -4.01 14.11
CA VAL A 521 6.12 -3.10 12.97
C VAL A 521 6.16 -3.89 11.68
N VAL A 522 5.14 -3.75 10.85
CA VAL A 522 5.09 -4.37 9.53
C VAL A 522 4.63 -3.39 8.46
N TYR A 523 5.48 -3.22 7.44
CA TYR A 523 5.14 -2.50 6.21
C TYR A 523 4.33 -3.44 5.30
N GLY A 524 3.00 -3.41 5.44
CA GLY A 524 2.10 -4.35 4.77
C GLY A 524 2.17 -4.36 3.24
N ALA A 525 2.65 -3.27 2.61
CA ALA A 525 2.89 -3.18 1.17
C ALA A 525 4.16 -3.93 0.70
N GLY A 526 5.10 -4.23 1.60
CA GLY A 526 6.33 -4.95 1.31
C GLY A 526 7.39 -4.19 0.49
N THR A 527 7.06 -3.05 -0.12
CA THR A 527 7.99 -2.18 -0.86
C THR A 527 7.51 -0.72 -0.82
N THR A 528 8.44 0.24 -1.01
CA THR A 528 8.11 1.65 -1.20
C THR A 528 7.46 1.91 -2.56
N SER A 529 6.56 2.87 -2.60
CA SER A 529 5.93 3.42 -3.81
C SER A 529 6.91 4.04 -4.82
N ALA A 530 6.53 4.02 -6.10
CA ALA A 530 7.28 4.59 -7.22
C ALA A 530 6.97 6.08 -7.45
N TYR A 531 5.73 6.50 -7.18
CA TYR A 531 5.25 7.87 -7.24
C TYR A 531 4.33 8.16 -6.05
N ASP A 532 4.07 9.43 -5.79
CA ASP A 532 3.37 9.95 -4.61
C ASP A 532 1.94 9.43 -4.45
N LEU A 533 1.21 9.28 -5.55
CA LEU A 533 -0.16 8.76 -5.53
C LEU A 533 -0.23 7.22 -5.62
N GLN A 534 0.90 6.51 -5.59
CA GLN A 534 0.86 5.05 -5.58
C GLN A 534 0.61 4.55 -4.15
N VAL A 535 -0.49 3.83 -3.95
CA VAL A 535 -0.77 3.12 -2.68
C VAL A 535 -0.91 1.65 -2.99
N LEU A 536 0.09 0.85 -2.61
CA LEU A 536 0.18 -0.56 -2.99
C LEU A 536 -0.80 -1.43 -2.20
N PRO A 537 -1.34 -2.50 -2.81
CA PRO A 537 -2.10 -3.53 -2.10
C PRO A 537 -1.31 -4.14 -0.94
N MET A 538 -2.00 -4.43 0.16
CA MET A 538 -1.40 -5.09 1.32
C MET A 538 -1.22 -6.58 1.07
N GLN A 539 -0.11 -7.15 1.54
CA GLN A 539 0.19 -8.57 1.42
C GLN A 539 -0.74 -9.41 2.30
N HIS A 540 -1.85 -9.94 1.77
CA HIS A 540 -2.83 -10.70 2.58
C HIS A 540 -2.23 -11.93 3.30
N ALA A 541 -1.12 -12.48 2.76
CA ALA A 541 -0.46 -13.64 3.35
C ALA A 541 0.06 -13.33 4.76
N LEU A 542 0.46 -12.07 5.02
CA LEU A 542 0.84 -11.58 6.33
C LEU A 542 -0.26 -11.81 7.36
N PHE A 543 -1.47 -11.34 7.06
CA PHE A 543 -2.65 -11.42 7.93
C PHE A 543 -3.04 -12.87 8.23
N ALA A 544 -2.79 -13.81 7.31
CA ALA A 544 -3.08 -15.23 7.51
C ALA A 544 -2.27 -15.88 8.64
N TYR A 545 -1.12 -15.31 9.00
CA TYR A 545 -0.25 -15.80 10.07
C TYR A 545 -0.41 -15.03 11.38
N LEU A 546 -1.10 -13.87 11.36
CA LEU A 546 -1.33 -13.10 12.57
C LEU A 546 -2.34 -13.81 13.49
N PRO A 547 -2.11 -13.82 14.82
CA PRO A 547 -3.05 -14.36 15.80
C PRO A 547 -4.35 -13.57 15.83
N ALA A 548 -5.44 -14.23 16.25
CA ALA A 548 -6.76 -13.59 16.24
C ALA A 548 -6.87 -12.47 17.29
N ASP A 549 -6.19 -12.61 18.42
CA ASP A 549 -6.12 -11.62 19.51
C ASP A 549 -5.09 -10.49 19.26
N ILE A 550 -4.65 -10.34 18.01
CA ILE A 550 -3.75 -9.26 17.62
C ILE A 550 -4.47 -7.92 17.68
N VAL A 551 -3.76 -6.88 18.09
CA VAL A 551 -4.18 -5.49 17.92
C VAL A 551 -3.37 -4.86 16.80
N LEU A 552 -4.07 -4.35 15.79
CA LEU A 552 -3.48 -3.72 14.61
C LEU A 552 -3.62 -2.20 14.73
N VAL A 553 -2.51 -1.46 14.63
CA VAL A 553 -2.48 0.00 14.73
C VAL A 553 -2.05 0.60 13.39
N PRO A 554 -3.00 1.06 12.55
CA PRO A 554 -2.66 1.68 11.25
C PRO A 554 -1.97 3.03 11.43
N ILE A 555 -0.92 3.27 10.66
CA ILE A 555 -0.18 4.53 10.65
C ILE A 555 -0.02 5.02 9.21
N ALA A 556 -0.34 6.29 8.95
CA ALA A 556 -0.13 6.93 7.65
C ALA A 556 0.92 8.03 7.75
N MET A 557 1.87 8.06 6.80
CA MET A 557 2.92 9.09 6.71
C MET A 557 2.69 9.98 5.49
N ARG A 558 2.08 11.15 5.71
CA ARG A 558 1.71 12.08 4.65
C ARG A 558 2.92 12.87 4.15
N GLY A 559 3.01 13.11 2.85
CA GLY A 559 4.08 13.91 2.23
C GLY A 559 5.47 13.25 2.18
N ILE A 560 5.67 12.10 2.82
CA ILE A 560 7.01 11.49 2.98
C ILE A 560 7.61 11.02 1.64
N HIS A 561 6.79 10.58 0.68
CA HIS A 561 7.26 10.20 -0.66
C HIS A 561 8.00 11.36 -1.32
N GLN A 562 7.47 12.58 -1.20
CA GLN A 562 8.09 13.76 -1.79
C GLN A 562 9.47 14.04 -1.19
N LEU A 563 9.74 13.69 0.06
CA LEU A 563 11.03 14.02 0.69
C LEU A 563 12.18 13.16 0.16
N TRP A 564 11.92 11.89 -0.18
CA TRP A 564 12.90 11.04 -0.83
C TRP A 564 12.19 10.07 -1.80
N PRO A 565 11.89 10.53 -3.02
CA PRO A 565 11.12 9.74 -3.98
C PRO A 565 11.96 8.66 -4.62
N LYS A 566 11.31 7.54 -4.96
CA LYS A 566 11.96 6.37 -5.58
C LYS A 566 12.40 6.61 -7.03
N CYS A 567 11.69 7.50 -7.72
CA CYS A 567 12.04 7.94 -9.07
C CYS A 567 12.91 9.22 -9.03
N PRO A 568 13.94 9.32 -9.88
CA PRO A 568 14.42 8.27 -10.79
C PRO A 568 15.16 7.13 -10.06
N ALA A 569 15.39 6.01 -10.73
CA ALA A 569 16.15 4.89 -10.14
C ALA A 569 17.50 5.36 -9.55
N GLY A 570 17.74 5.02 -8.27
CA GLY A 570 18.94 5.47 -7.54
C GLY A 570 18.87 6.93 -7.07
N ASN A 571 17.68 7.51 -6.94
CA ASN A 571 17.51 8.88 -6.51
C ASN A 571 18.20 9.14 -5.15
N SER A 572 19.08 10.13 -5.15
CA SER A 572 19.79 10.62 -3.96
C SER A 572 19.35 12.04 -3.58
N ASN A 573 18.26 12.53 -4.18
CA ASN A 573 17.65 13.82 -3.85
C ASN A 573 16.75 13.70 -2.63
N ILE A 574 17.34 13.86 -1.45
CA ILE A 574 16.61 14.00 -0.19
C ILE A 574 16.32 15.49 0.01
N ARG A 575 15.04 15.82 0.20
CA ARG A 575 14.51 17.18 0.27
C ARG A 575 14.07 17.50 1.71
N PRO A 576 14.31 18.74 2.20
CA PRO A 576 13.72 19.21 3.45
C PRO A 576 12.21 19.37 3.29
N GLY A 577 11.48 19.30 4.41
CA GLY A 577 10.04 19.40 4.40
C GLY A 577 9.40 18.87 5.67
N THR A 578 8.10 18.56 5.60
CA THR A 578 7.31 18.11 6.73
C THR A 578 6.67 16.76 6.44
N VAL A 579 6.74 15.85 7.40
CA VAL A 579 5.97 14.61 7.44
C VAL A 579 4.96 14.71 8.56
N GLU A 580 3.68 14.52 8.24
CA GLU A 580 2.65 14.27 9.25
C GLU A 580 2.43 12.77 9.39
N VAL A 581 2.57 12.26 10.61
CA VAL A 581 2.32 10.87 10.99
C VAL A 581 0.97 10.80 11.68
N VAL A 582 -0.01 10.20 11.02
CA VAL A 582 -1.37 10.01 11.54
C VAL A 582 -1.49 8.60 12.09
N VAL A 583 -1.75 8.49 13.39
CA VAL A 583 -1.95 7.22 14.10
C VAL A 583 -3.45 6.98 14.25
N SER A 584 -3.96 5.95 13.57
CA SER A 584 -5.38 5.58 13.61
C SER A 584 -5.72 4.77 14.87
N PRO A 585 -7.01 4.71 15.26
CA PRO A 585 -7.42 3.92 16.42
C PRO A 585 -6.98 2.45 16.31
N PRO A 586 -6.58 1.80 17.42
CA PRO A 586 -6.25 0.38 17.43
C PRO A 586 -7.45 -0.49 17.04
N ILE A 587 -7.21 -1.49 16.20
CA ILE A 587 -8.21 -2.39 15.65
C ILE A 587 -8.02 -3.80 16.24
N PRO A 588 -9.04 -4.39 16.90
CA PRO A 588 -8.98 -5.77 17.35
C PRO A 588 -9.06 -6.74 16.17
N GLY A 589 -8.14 -7.71 16.15
CA GLY A 589 -8.12 -8.78 15.17
C GLY A 589 -9.30 -9.73 15.30
N GLU A 590 -9.87 -9.87 16.50
CA GLU A 590 -10.95 -10.82 16.78
C GLU A 590 -12.23 -10.52 16.00
N THR A 591 -12.50 -9.23 15.76
CA THR A 591 -13.65 -8.79 14.97
C THR A 591 -13.33 -8.69 13.49
N THR A 592 -12.10 -8.31 13.16
CA THR A 592 -11.73 -7.81 11.83
C THR A 592 -11.06 -8.87 10.96
N LEU A 593 -10.20 -9.72 11.53
CA LEU A 593 -9.60 -10.83 10.78
C LEU A 593 -10.66 -11.89 10.49
N LEU A 594 -10.54 -12.55 9.33
CA LEU A 594 -11.45 -13.64 9.00
C LEU A 594 -11.14 -14.86 9.88
N PRO A 595 -12.15 -15.67 10.26
CA PRO A 595 -11.93 -16.87 11.06
C PRO A 595 -10.86 -17.77 10.45
N ARG A 596 -10.03 -18.38 11.31
CA ARG A 596 -8.93 -19.28 10.92
C ARG A 596 -9.42 -20.63 10.39
N LYS A 597 -10.19 -20.62 9.31
CA LYS A 597 -10.65 -21.80 8.57
C LYS A 597 -9.82 -21.93 7.29
N ARG A 598 -9.48 -23.16 6.89
CA ARG A 598 -8.61 -23.42 5.72
C ARG A 598 -9.05 -22.68 4.45
N ALA A 599 -10.35 -22.55 4.25
CA ALA A 599 -10.91 -21.87 3.09
C ALA A 599 -10.90 -20.32 3.18
N LEU A 600 -10.77 -19.74 4.38
CA LEU A 600 -10.61 -18.29 4.62
C LEU A 600 -9.16 -17.91 4.93
N ARG A 601 -8.22 -18.74 4.48
CA ARG A 601 -6.78 -18.49 4.70
C ARG A 601 -6.28 -17.30 3.88
N THR A 602 -6.91 -17.00 2.75
CA THR A 602 -6.66 -15.77 2.01
C THR A 602 -7.37 -14.62 2.73
N GLN A 603 -6.66 -13.93 3.62
CA GLN A 603 -7.15 -12.79 4.41
C GLN A 603 -7.20 -11.51 3.56
N LEU A 604 -7.83 -11.60 2.39
CA LEU A 604 -7.81 -10.56 1.38
C LEU A 604 -8.65 -9.34 1.80
N GLU A 605 -9.82 -9.58 2.39
CA GLU A 605 -10.76 -8.55 2.84
C GLU A 605 -10.15 -7.67 3.96
N PRO A 606 -9.56 -8.22 5.04
CA PRO A 606 -8.83 -7.41 6.01
C PRO A 606 -7.66 -6.64 5.38
N ALA A 607 -6.88 -7.28 4.50
CA ALA A 607 -5.77 -6.63 3.83
C ALA A 607 -6.23 -5.40 3.03
N THR A 608 -7.35 -5.50 2.31
CA THR A 608 -7.93 -4.35 1.62
C THR A 608 -8.50 -3.30 2.56
N LEU A 609 -9.05 -3.67 3.71
CA LEU A 609 -9.49 -2.70 4.72
C LEU A 609 -8.32 -1.88 5.25
N PHE A 610 -7.19 -2.50 5.61
CA PHE A 610 -6.01 -1.76 6.06
C PHE A 610 -5.43 -0.87 4.96
N GLN A 611 -5.49 -1.29 3.70
CA GLN A 611 -5.18 -0.41 2.57
C GLN A 611 -6.14 0.79 2.50
N ALA A 612 -7.44 0.58 2.69
CA ALA A 612 -8.45 1.63 2.67
C ALA A 612 -8.25 2.66 3.78
N ILE A 613 -7.94 2.21 5.00
CA ILE A 613 -7.57 3.09 6.11
C ILE A 613 -6.34 3.92 5.73
N HIS A 614 -5.30 3.30 5.16
CA HIS A 614 -4.13 4.04 4.67
C HIS A 614 -4.48 5.06 3.60
N ILE A 615 -5.31 4.71 2.60
CA ILE A 615 -5.76 5.63 1.55
C ILE A 615 -6.50 6.83 2.16
N ALA A 616 -7.48 6.56 3.03
CA ALA A 616 -8.32 7.58 3.65
C ALA A 616 -7.52 8.53 4.55
N GLN A 617 -6.42 8.04 5.14
CA GLN A 617 -5.56 8.86 5.98
C GLN A 617 -4.44 9.54 5.19
N LEU A 618 -3.86 8.92 4.16
CA LEU A 618 -2.75 9.50 3.39
C LEU A 618 -3.18 10.69 2.54
N LEU A 619 -4.34 10.58 1.88
CA LEU A 619 -4.70 11.47 0.80
C LEU A 619 -5.78 12.46 1.24
N ASN A 620 -5.75 13.65 0.66
CA ASN A 620 -6.69 14.70 0.96
C ASN A 620 -7.96 14.56 0.09
N PRO A 621 -9.12 14.18 0.65
CA PRO A 621 -10.38 14.16 -0.08
C PRO A 621 -10.94 15.57 -0.31
N ASN A 622 -10.45 16.60 0.40
CA ASN A 622 -10.92 17.98 0.38
C ASN A 622 -9.73 18.94 0.09
N PRO A 623 -9.29 19.05 -1.18
CA PRO A 623 -8.06 19.73 -1.58
C PRO A 623 -7.95 21.20 -1.19
#